data_AF-A0A441HZZ0-F1
#
_entry.id   AF-A0A441HZZ0-F1
#
_cell.length_a   1.000
_cell.length_b   1.000
_cell.length_c   1.000
_cell.angle_alpha   90.00
_cell.angle_beta   90.00
_cell.angle_gamma   90.00
#
_symmetry.space_group_name_H-M   'P 1'
#
loop_
_entity.id
_entity.type
_entity.pdbx_description
1 polymer ?
#
loop_
_entity_poly.entity_id
_entity_poly.type
_entity_poly.pdbx_seq_one_letter_code
_entity_poly.pdbx_strand_id
1 'polypeptide(L)'
;MPNTCVRAAAEGLPNVNRRKALALLSGGVAAAVVTPAAASLPPPSTFQDVMAACRTAEDRYAVCQARETSIAEALGNGFFPTWTAPGGASSIWSHKPMAFHTSASLEAEIDRKHAGIEASFAQGGMNKPAYDRWKRDLEEQGGKGLAALREQEAVIEASGYHDAYDKCDEAFFEAREAFRAVMVLRCETIEEVRAKAACLIRVYKGLGLELEVDGDAFVACMTSLCEEA
;
A
#
# COMPACT_ATOMS: atom_id res chain seq x y z
N MET A 1 -2.01 25.53 15.64
CA MET A 1 -1.53 24.97 14.35
C MET A 1 -1.88 23.50 14.36
N PRO A 2 -2.75 22.99 13.47
CA PRO A 2 -3.09 21.58 13.51
C PRO A 2 -1.90 20.80 12.95
N ASN A 3 -1.38 19.90 13.78
CA ASN A 3 -0.41 18.86 13.42
C ASN A 3 -0.98 18.04 12.25
N THR A 4 -0.49 18.30 11.04
CA THR A 4 -0.59 17.33 9.94
C THR A 4 0.33 16.17 10.30
N CYS A 5 -0.25 15.16 10.93
CA CYS A 5 0.36 13.86 11.10
C CYS A 5 0.80 13.39 9.72
N VAL A 6 2.10 13.41 9.45
CA VAL A 6 2.71 12.64 8.35
C VAL A 6 2.18 11.23 8.54
N ARG A 7 1.28 10.81 7.66
CA ARG A 7 0.71 9.46 7.71
C ARG A 7 1.91 8.54 7.54
N ALA A 8 2.23 7.80 8.60
CA ALA A 8 3.14 6.67 8.58
C ALA A 8 2.57 5.60 7.63
N ALA A 9 2.68 5.87 6.33
CA ALA A 9 2.27 5.00 5.26
C ALA A 9 3.37 3.97 5.09
N ALA A 10 3.27 2.88 5.86
CA ALA A 10 3.87 1.60 5.51
C ALA A 10 5.34 1.66 5.04
N GLU A 11 6.21 2.26 5.84
CA GLU A 11 7.65 2.19 5.65
C GLU A 11 8.07 0.71 5.67
N GLY A 12 8.30 0.11 4.49
CA GLY A 12 9.03 -1.14 4.36
C GLY A 12 8.27 -2.40 3.94
N LEU A 13 6.98 -2.34 3.59
CA LEU A 13 6.34 -3.50 2.92
C LEU A 13 6.30 -3.28 1.41
N PRO A 14 6.87 -4.19 0.58
CA PRO A 14 6.63 -4.14 -0.85
C PRO A 14 5.11 -4.19 -1.09
N ASN A 15 4.60 -3.19 -1.81
CA ASN A 15 3.17 -2.91 -2.02
C ASN A 15 2.39 -4.14 -2.55
N VAL A 16 3.10 -5.03 -3.27
CA VAL A 16 2.60 -6.32 -3.76
C VAL A 16 2.16 -7.27 -2.63
N ASN A 17 2.78 -7.23 -1.46
CA ASN A 17 2.47 -8.15 -0.35
C ASN A 17 1.27 -7.70 0.50
N ARG A 18 1.00 -6.39 0.62
CA ARG A 18 -0.14 -5.90 1.41
C ARG A 18 -1.47 -6.17 0.69
N ARG A 19 -1.52 -5.95 -0.63
CA ARG A 19 -2.72 -6.23 -1.45
C ARG A 19 -2.95 -7.74 -1.66
N LYS A 20 -1.89 -8.53 -1.80
CA LYS A 20 -1.99 -10.01 -1.77
C LYS A 20 -2.44 -10.54 -0.40
N ALA A 21 -1.97 -9.97 0.71
CA ALA A 21 -2.43 -10.34 2.06
C ALA A 21 -3.90 -9.98 2.32
N LEU A 22 -4.38 -8.83 1.80
CA LEU A 22 -5.79 -8.46 1.86
C LEU A 22 -6.67 -9.30 0.91
N ALA A 23 -6.15 -9.69 -0.26
CA ALA A 23 -6.80 -10.64 -1.17
C ALA A 23 -6.88 -12.07 -0.60
N LEU A 24 -5.87 -12.48 0.19
CA LEU A 24 -5.87 -13.75 0.94
C LEU A 24 -6.95 -13.77 2.03
N LEU A 25 -7.25 -12.62 2.66
CA LEU A 25 -8.35 -12.52 3.63
C LEU A 25 -9.73 -12.66 2.97
N SER A 26 -9.90 -12.30 1.70
CA SER A 26 -11.11 -12.63 0.92
C SER A 26 -11.17 -14.09 0.47
N GLY A 27 -10.03 -14.81 0.42
CA GLY A 27 -9.98 -16.25 0.14
C GLY A 27 -10.64 -17.12 1.22
N GLY A 28 -10.78 -16.61 2.44
CA GLY A 28 -11.49 -17.29 3.55
C GLY A 28 -13.01 -17.33 3.42
N VAL A 29 -13.59 -16.66 2.42
CA VAL A 29 -15.05 -16.53 2.27
C VAL A 29 -15.66 -17.67 1.43
N ALA A 30 -14.86 -18.57 0.86
CA ALA A 30 -15.39 -19.79 0.22
C ALA A 30 -16.19 -20.68 1.22
N ALA A 31 -15.92 -20.57 2.53
CA ALA A 31 -16.70 -21.24 3.57
C ALA A 31 -18.02 -20.51 3.94
N ALA A 32 -18.22 -19.27 3.49
CA ALA A 32 -19.43 -18.48 3.77
C ALA A 32 -20.48 -18.55 2.67
N VAL A 33 -20.33 -19.46 1.69
CA VAL A 33 -21.37 -19.77 0.69
C VAL A 33 -22.58 -20.47 1.33
N VAL A 34 -22.47 -20.92 2.60
CA VAL A 34 -23.46 -21.80 3.26
C VAL A 34 -24.21 -21.15 4.44
N THR A 35 -24.08 -19.84 4.70
CA THR A 35 -24.85 -19.20 5.79
C THR A 35 -26.07 -18.45 5.25
N PRO A 36 -27.30 -18.85 5.60
CA PRO A 36 -28.48 -18.05 5.31
C PRO A 36 -28.44 -16.80 6.20
N ALA A 37 -27.91 -15.71 5.67
CA ALA A 37 -27.95 -14.41 6.35
C ALA A 37 -29.33 -13.78 6.10
N ALA A 38 -30.18 -13.83 7.13
CA ALA A 38 -31.33 -12.93 7.23
C ALA A 38 -30.81 -11.51 7.49
N ALA A 39 -30.66 -10.72 6.42
CA ALA A 39 -30.45 -9.28 6.51
C ALA A 39 -31.07 -8.61 5.27
N SER A 40 -31.79 -7.52 5.52
CA SER A 40 -32.59 -6.74 4.59
C SER A 40 -32.09 -6.73 3.14
N LEU A 41 -32.94 -7.20 2.23
CA LEU A 41 -32.77 -7.16 0.78
C LEU A 41 -32.39 -5.73 0.33
N PRO A 42 -31.23 -5.54 -0.31
CA PRO A 42 -31.05 -4.41 -1.23
C PRO A 42 -32.12 -4.52 -2.33
N PRO A 43 -32.44 -3.42 -3.06
CA PRO A 43 -33.36 -3.51 -4.19
C PRO A 43 -32.93 -4.63 -5.14
N PRO A 44 -33.87 -5.29 -5.85
CA PRO A 44 -33.55 -6.41 -6.73
C PRO A 44 -32.68 -5.91 -7.89
N SER A 45 -31.36 -5.94 -7.72
CA SER A 45 -30.41 -5.89 -8.81
C SER A 45 -30.49 -7.24 -9.51
N THR A 46 -30.76 -7.25 -10.81
CA THR A 46 -30.82 -8.50 -11.58
C THR A 46 -29.45 -9.18 -11.59
N PHE A 47 -29.41 -10.49 -11.86
CA PHE A 47 -28.14 -11.22 -11.98
C PHE A 47 -27.17 -10.50 -12.94
N GLN A 48 -27.71 -9.98 -14.04
CA GLN A 48 -26.95 -9.21 -15.03
C GLN A 48 -26.37 -7.93 -14.44
N ASP A 49 -27.13 -7.20 -13.62
CA ASP A 49 -26.66 -5.95 -13.00
C ASP A 49 -25.50 -6.20 -12.05
N VAL A 50 -25.57 -7.25 -11.21
CA VAL A 50 -24.50 -7.57 -10.26
C VAL A 50 -23.23 -8.01 -10.99
N MET A 51 -23.38 -8.83 -12.03
CA MET A 51 -22.24 -9.28 -12.84
C MET A 51 -21.61 -8.13 -13.65
N ALA A 52 -22.43 -7.22 -14.17
CA ALA A 52 -21.97 -6.02 -14.86
C ALA A 52 -21.23 -5.08 -13.90
N ALA A 53 -21.80 -4.83 -12.71
CA ALA A 53 -21.17 -4.01 -11.68
C ALA A 53 -19.80 -4.56 -11.24
N CYS A 54 -19.68 -5.88 -11.08
CA CYS A 54 -18.40 -6.53 -10.78
C CYS A 54 -17.36 -6.29 -11.87
N ARG A 55 -17.73 -6.46 -13.15
CA ARG A 55 -16.82 -6.18 -14.28
C ARG A 55 -16.40 -4.72 -14.33
N THR A 56 -17.34 -3.79 -14.19
CA THR A 56 -17.03 -2.36 -14.19
C THR A 56 -16.10 -1.96 -13.04
N ALA A 57 -16.30 -2.53 -11.85
CA ALA A 57 -15.42 -2.27 -10.71
C ALA A 57 -14.02 -2.88 -10.91
N GLU A 58 -13.93 -4.08 -11.48
CA GLU A 58 -12.66 -4.71 -11.88
C GLU A 58 -11.89 -3.86 -12.92
N ASP A 59 -12.57 -3.39 -13.97
CA ASP A 59 -11.96 -2.55 -15.01
C ASP A 59 -11.45 -1.23 -14.42
N ARG A 60 -12.24 -0.59 -13.53
CA ARG A 60 -11.83 0.61 -12.83
C ARG A 60 -10.58 0.37 -11.97
N TYR A 61 -10.56 -0.73 -11.21
CA TYR A 61 -9.40 -1.10 -10.41
C TYR A 61 -8.17 -1.32 -11.29
N ALA A 62 -8.29 -2.04 -12.41
CA ALA A 62 -7.19 -2.28 -13.33
C ALA A 62 -6.60 -0.97 -13.90
N VAL A 63 -7.45 0.00 -14.25
CA VAL A 63 -7.01 1.33 -14.73
C VAL A 63 -6.26 2.09 -13.62
N CYS A 64 -6.80 2.11 -12.40
CA CYS A 64 -6.14 2.76 -11.26
C CYS A 64 -4.80 2.10 -10.91
N GLN A 65 -4.75 0.77 -10.92
CA GLN A 65 -3.54 0.00 -10.67
C GLN A 65 -2.47 0.24 -11.74
N ALA A 66 -2.85 0.29 -13.02
CA ALA A 66 -1.92 0.59 -14.11
C ALA A 66 -1.33 2.00 -13.97
N ARG A 67 -2.16 2.98 -13.57
CA ARG A 67 -1.70 4.34 -13.32
C ARG A 67 -0.72 4.43 -12.15
N GLU A 68 -1.05 3.83 -11.00
CA GLU A 68 -0.17 3.81 -9.83
C GLU A 68 1.17 3.14 -10.16
N THR A 69 1.11 1.97 -10.81
CA THR A 69 2.31 1.22 -11.24
C THR A 69 3.17 2.03 -12.19
N SER A 70 2.57 2.67 -13.19
CA SER A 70 3.31 3.50 -14.14
C SER A 70 4.03 4.68 -13.47
N ILE A 71 3.43 5.31 -12.46
CA ILE A 71 4.08 6.38 -11.68
C ILE A 71 5.24 5.81 -10.87
N ALA A 72 5.04 4.67 -10.19
CA ALA A 72 6.09 4.03 -9.41
C ALA A 72 7.28 3.59 -10.29
N GLU A 73 7.01 3.03 -11.47
CA GLU A 73 8.04 2.66 -12.46
C GLU A 73 8.80 3.89 -12.97
N ALA A 74 8.10 5.00 -13.24
CA ALA A 74 8.73 6.25 -13.68
C ALA A 74 9.63 6.86 -12.60
N LEU A 75 9.24 6.75 -11.32
CA LEU A 75 10.03 7.23 -10.18
C LEU A 75 11.25 6.34 -9.89
N GLY A 76 11.15 5.03 -10.16
CA GLY A 76 12.25 4.09 -10.00
C GLY A 76 12.91 4.18 -8.61
N ASN A 77 14.23 4.37 -8.57
CA ASN A 77 14.97 4.52 -7.30
C ASN A 77 14.59 5.79 -6.52
N GLY A 78 14.05 6.82 -7.19
CA GLY A 78 13.56 8.04 -6.54
C GLY A 78 12.29 7.83 -5.72
N PHE A 79 11.63 6.69 -5.88
CA PHE A 79 10.47 6.28 -5.09
C PHE A 79 10.81 5.97 -3.62
N PHE A 80 12.08 5.66 -3.34
CA PHE A 80 12.57 5.37 -1.99
C PHE A 80 13.67 6.38 -1.62
N PRO A 81 13.29 7.59 -1.19
CA PRO A 81 14.25 8.60 -0.80
C PRO A 81 15.22 8.02 0.21
N THR A 82 16.50 8.23 -0.02
CA THR A 82 17.53 7.73 0.89
C THR A 82 18.69 8.70 0.88
N TRP A 83 19.01 9.20 2.07
CA TRP A 83 20.25 9.91 2.31
C TRP A 83 21.05 9.21 3.39
N THR A 84 22.31 8.90 3.07
CA THR A 84 23.22 8.24 3.99
C THR A 84 24.16 9.27 4.58
N ALA A 85 24.10 9.43 5.90
CA ALA A 85 24.97 10.35 6.61
C ALA A 85 26.45 9.94 6.47
N PRO A 86 27.37 10.90 6.35
CA PRO A 86 28.79 10.61 6.22
C PRO A 86 29.32 9.93 7.49
N GLY A 87 30.03 8.81 7.31
CA GLY A 87 30.65 8.05 8.40
C GLY A 87 32.13 8.40 8.62
N GLY A 88 32.70 7.88 9.70
CA GLY A 88 34.14 7.95 9.99
C GLY A 88 34.46 8.10 11.47
N ALA A 89 35.70 7.81 11.86
CA ALA A 89 36.15 7.87 13.26
C ALA A 89 35.97 9.27 13.90
N SER A 90 35.92 10.32 13.08
CA SER A 90 35.73 11.71 13.49
C SER A 90 34.35 12.28 13.10
N SER A 91 33.41 11.45 12.64
CA SER A 91 32.10 11.92 12.17
C SER A 91 31.14 12.23 13.32
N ILE A 92 30.45 13.37 13.19
CA ILE A 92 29.35 13.80 14.06
C ILE A 92 28.08 12.94 13.89
N TRP A 93 27.94 12.29 12.74
CA TRP A 93 26.75 11.51 12.40
C TRP A 93 26.77 10.14 13.02
N SER A 94 27.92 9.45 12.98
CA SER A 94 28.24 8.22 13.69
C SER A 94 29.55 7.66 13.13
N HIS A 95 30.20 6.78 13.89
CA HIS A 95 31.32 5.98 13.39
C HIS A 95 30.90 4.98 12.29
N LYS A 96 29.58 4.72 12.14
CA LYS A 96 28.98 3.93 11.06
C LYS A 96 27.96 4.76 10.28
N PRO A 97 27.93 4.67 8.94
CA PRO A 97 26.92 5.36 8.13
C PRO A 97 25.49 4.98 8.57
N MET A 98 24.61 5.98 8.66
CA MET A 98 23.20 5.82 9.00
C MET A 98 22.37 6.33 7.81
N ALA A 99 21.38 5.54 7.39
CA ALA A 99 20.47 5.91 6.31
C ALA A 99 19.19 6.54 6.87
N PHE A 100 18.74 7.61 6.22
CA PHE A 100 17.49 8.29 6.49
C PHE A 100 16.61 8.21 5.25
N HIS A 101 15.34 7.87 5.46
CA HIS A 101 14.38 7.67 4.38
C HIS A 101 13.34 8.78 4.27
N THR A 102 13.32 9.70 5.24
CA THR A 102 12.44 10.88 5.24
C THR A 102 13.19 12.09 5.79
N SER A 103 12.87 13.28 5.27
CA SER A 103 13.41 14.54 5.79
C SER A 103 13.08 14.70 7.27
N ALA A 104 11.85 14.38 7.69
CA ALA A 104 11.43 14.43 9.08
C ALA A 104 12.28 13.55 10.02
N SER A 105 12.65 12.33 9.61
CA SER A 105 13.54 11.47 10.41
C SER A 105 14.93 12.07 10.58
N LEU A 106 15.43 12.74 9.54
CA LEU A 106 16.72 13.43 9.57
C LEU A 106 16.66 14.70 10.44
N GLU A 107 15.57 15.48 10.37
CA GLU A 107 15.37 16.66 11.24
C GLU A 107 15.36 16.28 12.72
N ALA A 108 14.60 15.24 13.08
CA ALA A 108 14.55 14.76 14.45
C ALA A 108 15.94 14.33 14.97
N GLU A 109 16.74 13.68 14.11
CA GLU A 109 18.10 13.30 14.46
C GLU A 109 19.04 14.51 14.58
N ILE A 110 18.92 15.50 13.71
CA ILE A 110 19.65 16.76 13.79
C ILE A 110 19.37 17.46 15.12
N ASP A 111 18.10 17.59 15.50
CA ASP A 111 17.69 18.19 16.77
C ASP A 111 18.25 17.42 17.97
N ARG A 112 18.17 16.09 17.94
CA ARG A 112 18.74 15.22 18.97
C ARG A 112 20.25 15.43 19.12
N LYS A 113 20.99 15.54 18.01
CA LYS A 113 22.43 15.80 18.00
C LYS A 113 22.75 17.21 18.50
N HIS A 114 22.00 18.23 18.09
CA HIS A 114 22.15 19.59 18.60
C HIS A 114 22.04 19.61 20.12
N ALA A 115 20.98 19.02 20.68
CA ALA A 115 20.80 18.93 22.13
C ALA A 115 21.97 18.20 22.82
N GLY A 116 22.47 17.12 22.23
CA GLY A 116 23.63 16.37 22.75
C GLY A 116 24.93 17.18 22.76
N ILE A 117 25.18 17.97 21.71
CA ILE A 117 26.35 18.86 21.61
C ILE A 117 26.25 19.99 22.64
N GLU A 118 25.09 20.61 22.78
CA GLU A 118 24.84 21.66 23.77
C GLU A 118 25.01 21.16 25.20
N ALA A 119 24.44 19.99 25.53
CA ALA A 119 24.60 19.36 26.83
C ALA A 119 26.07 19.02 27.13
N SER A 120 26.80 18.46 26.16
CA SER A 120 28.21 18.11 26.31
C SER A 120 29.09 19.34 26.57
N PHE A 121 28.80 20.46 25.89
CA PHE A 121 29.51 21.72 26.13
C PHE A 121 29.17 22.30 27.51
N ALA A 122 27.89 22.34 27.89
CA ALA A 122 27.45 22.85 29.19
C ALA A 122 28.03 22.07 30.38
N GLN A 123 28.25 20.76 30.22
CA GLN A 123 28.84 19.89 31.24
C GLN A 123 30.38 19.90 31.24
N GLY A 124 31.02 20.68 30.37
CA GLY A 124 32.49 20.74 30.25
C GLY A 124 33.12 19.53 29.55
N GLY A 125 32.32 18.65 28.95
CA GLY A 125 32.80 17.50 28.17
C GLY A 125 33.37 17.88 26.80
N MET A 126 33.26 19.15 26.40
CA MET A 126 33.76 19.68 25.13
C MET A 126 34.30 21.10 25.30
N ASN A 127 35.38 21.44 24.60
CA ASN A 127 35.88 22.81 24.56
C ASN A 127 35.16 23.66 23.49
N LYS A 128 35.24 24.99 23.61
CA LYS A 128 34.56 25.91 22.69
C LYS A 128 34.92 25.70 21.21
N PRO A 129 36.19 25.53 20.81
CA PRO A 129 36.52 25.26 19.41
C PRO A 129 35.92 23.96 18.85
N ALA A 130 35.84 22.90 19.67
CA ALA A 130 35.17 21.67 19.27
C ALA A 130 33.66 21.86 19.14
N TYR A 131 33.03 22.59 20.06
CA TYR A 131 31.60 22.93 19.98
C TYR A 131 31.25 23.67 18.68
N ASP A 132 31.99 24.74 18.38
CA ASP A 132 31.77 25.56 17.18
C ASP A 132 31.97 24.74 15.88
N ARG A 133 32.95 23.82 15.88
CA ARG A 133 33.19 22.92 14.75
C ARG A 133 32.03 21.94 14.57
N TRP A 134 31.63 21.26 15.65
CA TRP A 134 30.58 20.24 15.60
C TRP A 134 29.24 20.84 15.18
N LYS A 135 28.85 22.00 15.72
CA LYS A 135 27.62 22.67 15.26
C LYS A 135 27.64 22.98 13.77
N ARG A 136 28.75 23.56 13.27
CA ARG A 136 28.90 23.88 11.84
C ARG A 136 28.82 22.64 10.95
N ASP A 137 29.53 21.57 11.32
CA ASP A 137 29.55 20.32 10.54
C ASP A 137 28.16 19.66 10.52
N LEU A 138 27.43 19.69 11.63
CA LEU A 138 26.05 19.18 11.73
C LEU A 138 25.10 19.97 10.83
N GLU A 139 25.15 21.30 10.89
CA GLU A 139 24.31 22.19 10.09
C GLU A 139 24.60 22.06 8.59
N GLU A 140 25.88 22.02 8.20
CA GLU A 140 26.26 21.91 6.78
C GLU A 140 25.84 20.56 6.19
N GLN A 141 26.19 19.46 6.86
CA GLN A 141 25.93 18.12 6.34
C GLN A 141 24.44 17.76 6.45
N GLY A 142 23.80 18.17 7.55
CA GLY A 142 22.38 17.97 7.79
C GLY A 142 21.55 18.76 6.81
N GLY A 143 21.91 20.02 6.56
CA GLY A 143 21.25 20.86 5.55
C GLY A 143 21.30 20.27 4.14
N LYS A 144 22.45 19.71 3.72
CA LYS A 144 22.57 18.99 2.44
C LYS A 144 21.66 17.76 2.37
N GLY A 145 21.63 16.96 3.45
CA GLY A 145 20.76 15.79 3.53
C GLY A 145 19.28 16.15 3.48
N LEU A 146 18.87 17.19 4.22
CA LEU A 146 17.49 17.69 4.23
C LEU A 146 17.08 18.21 2.86
N ALA A 147 17.93 18.98 2.19
CA ALA A 147 17.65 19.47 0.85
C ALA A 147 17.44 18.31 -0.14
N ALA A 148 18.33 17.31 -0.14
CA ALA A 148 18.25 16.16 -1.02
C ALA A 148 16.98 15.31 -0.77
N LEU A 149 16.65 15.04 0.49
CA LEU A 149 15.44 14.28 0.84
C LEU A 149 14.17 15.05 0.48
N ARG A 150 14.12 16.36 0.76
CA ARG A 150 12.96 17.20 0.42
C ARG A 150 12.74 17.33 -1.08
N GLU A 151 13.82 17.41 -1.86
CA GLU A 151 13.73 17.41 -3.32
C GLU A 151 13.09 16.11 -3.83
N GLN A 152 13.52 14.95 -3.31
CA GLN A 152 12.96 13.66 -3.68
C GLN A 152 11.49 13.52 -3.23
N GLU A 153 11.17 13.92 -2.00
CA GLU A 153 9.80 13.97 -1.49
C GLU A 153 8.91 14.87 -2.36
N ALA A 154 9.40 16.03 -2.79
CA ALA A 154 8.67 16.93 -3.67
C ALA A 154 8.46 16.33 -5.07
N VAL A 155 9.39 15.54 -5.59
CA VAL A 155 9.21 14.80 -6.86
C VAL A 155 8.10 13.75 -6.73
N ILE A 156 8.05 13.01 -5.61
CA ILE A 156 6.99 12.03 -5.34
C ILE A 156 5.62 12.72 -5.22
N GLU A 157 5.56 13.85 -4.52
CA GLU A 157 4.34 14.65 -4.41
C GLU A 157 3.89 15.16 -5.78
N ALA A 158 4.81 15.75 -6.56
CA ALA A 158 4.53 16.30 -7.88
C ALA A 158 4.13 15.25 -8.92
N SER A 159 4.54 13.98 -8.74
CA SER A 159 4.12 12.89 -9.62
C SER A 159 2.65 12.49 -9.40
N GLY A 160 2.01 12.99 -8.34
CA GLY A 160 0.66 12.61 -7.95
C GLY A 160 0.56 11.15 -7.49
N TYR A 161 1.66 10.59 -6.96
CA TYR A 161 1.69 9.18 -6.54
C TYR A 161 0.68 8.91 -5.43
N HIS A 162 0.62 9.77 -4.40
CA HIS A 162 -0.29 9.58 -3.26
C HIS A 162 -1.76 9.61 -3.70
N ASP A 163 -2.15 10.53 -4.59
CA ASP A 163 -3.48 10.55 -5.19
C ASP A 163 -3.80 9.29 -6.00
N ALA A 164 -2.82 8.78 -6.77
CA ALA A 164 -2.99 7.56 -7.55
C ALA A 164 -3.11 6.33 -6.65
N TYR A 165 -2.33 6.29 -5.56
CA TYR A 165 -2.38 5.25 -4.53
C TYR A 165 -3.76 5.22 -3.85
N ASP A 166 -4.23 6.36 -3.35
CA ASP A 166 -5.52 6.46 -2.66
C ASP A 166 -6.68 6.04 -3.59
N LYS A 167 -6.69 6.51 -4.85
CA LYS A 167 -7.70 6.10 -5.84
C LYS A 167 -7.63 4.61 -6.20
N CYS A 168 -6.43 4.03 -6.21
CA CYS A 168 -6.25 2.61 -6.45
C CYS A 168 -6.78 1.77 -5.29
N ASP A 169 -6.52 2.20 -4.04
CA ASP A 169 -7.06 1.55 -2.85
C ASP A 169 -8.59 1.69 -2.78
N GLU A 170 -9.16 2.85 -3.10
CA GLU A 170 -10.61 3.03 -3.22
C GLU A 170 -11.23 2.10 -4.28
N ALA A 171 -10.65 2.06 -5.49
CA ALA A 171 -11.13 1.18 -6.56
C ALA A 171 -10.99 -0.30 -6.20
N PHE A 172 -9.96 -0.67 -5.43
CA PHE A 172 -9.81 -2.01 -4.89
C PHE A 172 -10.94 -2.36 -3.91
N PHE A 173 -11.30 -1.44 -3.00
CA PHE A 173 -12.44 -1.65 -2.10
C PHE A 173 -13.76 -1.81 -2.87
N GLU A 174 -14.01 -0.98 -3.89
CA GLU A 174 -15.18 -1.12 -4.76
C GLU A 174 -15.23 -2.49 -5.46
N ALA A 175 -14.12 -2.89 -6.09
CA ALA A 175 -14.01 -4.19 -6.76
C ALA A 175 -14.24 -5.36 -5.77
N ARG A 176 -13.71 -5.25 -4.55
CA ARG A 176 -13.92 -6.26 -3.49
C ARG A 176 -15.38 -6.39 -3.09
N GLU A 177 -16.08 -5.28 -2.86
CA GLU A 177 -17.49 -5.33 -2.48
C GLU A 177 -18.38 -5.80 -3.64
N ALA A 178 -18.07 -5.42 -4.88
CA ALA A 178 -18.77 -5.93 -6.05
C ALA A 178 -18.58 -7.44 -6.24
N PHE A 179 -17.35 -7.93 -6.02
CA PHE A 179 -17.06 -9.37 -6.01
C PHE A 179 -17.80 -10.10 -4.89
N ARG A 180 -17.88 -9.52 -3.70
CA ARG A 180 -18.66 -10.06 -2.59
C ARG A 180 -20.15 -10.16 -2.95
N ALA A 181 -20.70 -9.19 -3.67
CA ALA A 181 -22.07 -9.24 -4.17
C ALA A 181 -22.27 -10.43 -5.13
N VAL A 182 -21.32 -10.70 -6.03
CA VAL A 182 -21.34 -11.90 -6.89
C VAL A 182 -21.32 -13.18 -6.06
N MET A 183 -20.50 -13.25 -5.00
CA MET A 183 -20.42 -14.44 -4.14
C MET A 183 -21.76 -14.80 -3.49
N VAL A 184 -22.51 -13.82 -3.02
CA VAL A 184 -23.81 -14.03 -2.35
C VAL A 184 -25.01 -14.09 -3.30
N LEU A 185 -24.80 -13.77 -4.58
CA LEU A 185 -25.84 -13.83 -5.61
C LEU A 185 -26.29 -15.27 -5.85
N ARG A 186 -27.60 -15.50 -5.72
CA ARG A 186 -28.22 -16.79 -6.06
C ARG A 186 -28.29 -16.96 -7.58
N CYS A 187 -28.06 -18.18 -8.04
CA CYS A 187 -28.25 -18.57 -9.42
C CYS A 187 -29.56 -19.33 -9.55
N GLU A 188 -30.39 -18.97 -10.53
CA GLU A 188 -31.65 -19.62 -10.87
C GLU A 188 -31.52 -20.53 -12.09
N THR A 189 -30.47 -20.33 -12.91
CA THR A 189 -30.22 -21.10 -14.14
C THR A 189 -28.79 -21.63 -14.23
N ILE A 190 -28.58 -22.67 -15.03
CA ILE A 190 -27.24 -23.23 -15.29
C ILE A 190 -26.34 -22.22 -16.02
N GLU A 191 -26.92 -21.35 -16.84
CA GLU A 191 -26.22 -20.25 -17.50
C GLU A 191 -25.66 -19.24 -16.48
N GLU A 192 -26.43 -18.94 -15.43
CA GLU A 192 -25.99 -18.07 -14.32
C GLU A 192 -24.87 -18.71 -13.50
N VAL A 193 -24.97 -20.02 -13.22
CA VAL A 193 -23.89 -20.77 -12.54
C VAL A 193 -22.59 -20.69 -13.35
N ARG A 194 -22.66 -20.90 -14.66
CA ARG A 194 -21.51 -20.78 -15.57
C ARG A 194 -20.94 -19.36 -15.59
N ALA A 195 -21.79 -18.35 -15.66
CA ALA A 195 -21.36 -16.95 -15.67
C ALA A 195 -20.67 -16.56 -14.35
N LYS A 196 -21.22 -16.99 -13.21
CA LYS A 196 -20.64 -16.80 -11.88
C LYS A 196 -19.29 -17.51 -11.77
N ALA A 197 -19.21 -18.79 -12.17
CA ALA A 197 -17.96 -19.55 -12.19
C ALA A 197 -16.86 -18.86 -13.02
N ALA A 198 -17.20 -18.38 -14.22
CA ALA A 198 -16.27 -17.64 -15.08
C ALA A 198 -15.77 -16.34 -14.42
N CYS A 199 -16.63 -15.64 -13.68
CA CYS A 199 -16.24 -14.47 -12.90
C CYS A 199 -15.26 -14.80 -11.78
N LEU A 200 -15.53 -15.86 -11.01
CA LEU A 200 -14.64 -16.32 -9.94
C LEU A 200 -13.25 -16.65 -10.50
N ILE A 201 -13.19 -17.50 -11.54
CA ILE A 201 -11.93 -17.89 -12.18
C ILE A 201 -11.15 -16.66 -12.66
N ARG A 202 -11.83 -15.71 -13.31
CA ARG A 202 -11.20 -14.47 -13.79
C ARG A 202 -10.58 -13.67 -12.65
N VAL A 203 -11.32 -13.45 -11.56
CA VAL A 203 -10.84 -12.68 -10.40
C VAL A 203 -9.66 -13.37 -9.72
N TYR A 204 -9.74 -14.68 -9.48
CA TYR A 204 -8.62 -15.44 -8.88
C TYR A 204 -7.36 -15.42 -9.75
N LYS A 205 -7.50 -15.57 -11.08
CA LYS A 205 -6.38 -15.41 -12.01
C LYS A 205 -5.78 -14.00 -11.96
N GLY A 206 -6.63 -12.96 -11.93
CA GLY A 206 -6.19 -11.57 -11.78
C GLY A 206 -5.42 -11.30 -10.48
N LEU A 207 -5.70 -12.06 -9.42
CA LEU A 207 -4.98 -12.00 -8.14
C LEU A 207 -3.69 -12.83 -8.12
N GLY A 208 -3.37 -13.55 -9.20
CA GLY A 208 -2.22 -14.46 -9.28
C GLY A 208 -2.38 -15.72 -8.43
N LEU A 209 -3.63 -16.07 -8.07
CA LEU A 209 -3.97 -17.34 -7.45
C LEU A 209 -4.29 -18.30 -8.60
N GLU A 210 -3.34 -19.15 -8.96
CA GLU A 210 -3.59 -20.24 -9.89
C GLU A 210 -4.56 -21.23 -9.24
N LEU A 211 -5.84 -21.10 -9.58
CA LEU A 211 -6.80 -22.17 -9.36
C LEU A 211 -6.43 -23.31 -10.31
N GLU A 212 -5.80 -24.35 -9.77
CA GLU A 212 -5.69 -25.67 -10.41
C GLU A 212 -7.05 -26.38 -10.41
N VAL A 213 -8.09 -25.70 -10.89
CA VAL A 213 -9.43 -26.24 -10.97
C VAL A 213 -9.85 -26.23 -12.42
N ASP A 214 -10.13 -27.43 -12.96
CA ASP A 214 -10.79 -27.58 -14.25
C ASP A 214 -12.11 -26.79 -14.21
N GLY A 215 -12.28 -25.87 -15.16
CA GLY A 215 -13.44 -24.97 -15.21
C GLY A 215 -14.77 -25.75 -15.28
N ASP A 216 -14.77 -26.89 -15.96
CA ASP A 216 -15.97 -27.73 -16.07
C ASP A 216 -16.25 -28.49 -14.76
N ALA A 217 -15.20 -28.94 -14.06
CA ALA A 217 -15.32 -29.54 -12.73
C ALA A 217 -15.79 -28.52 -11.67
N PHE A 218 -15.33 -27.27 -11.77
CA PHE A 218 -15.75 -26.19 -10.89
C PHE A 218 -17.21 -25.81 -11.10
N VAL A 219 -17.66 -25.73 -12.35
CA VAL A 219 -19.08 -25.51 -12.70
C VAL A 219 -19.94 -26.66 -12.21
N ALA A 220 -19.51 -27.91 -12.41
CA ALA A 220 -20.24 -29.09 -11.92
C ALA A 220 -20.38 -29.08 -10.39
N CYS A 221 -19.30 -28.72 -9.67
CA CYS A 221 -19.33 -28.56 -8.22
C CYS A 221 -20.31 -27.47 -7.77
N MET A 222 -20.29 -26.29 -8.39
CA MET A 222 -21.24 -25.22 -8.06
C MET A 222 -22.69 -25.58 -8.38
N THR A 223 -22.92 -26.32 -9.47
CA THR A 223 -24.26 -26.79 -9.87
C THR A 223 -24.82 -27.77 -8.84
N SER A 224 -24.02 -28.74 -8.40
CA SER A 224 -24.39 -29.71 -7.36
C SER A 224 -24.81 -29.02 -6.05
N LEU A 225 -24.13 -27.93 -5.67
CA LEU A 225 -24.44 -27.14 -4.47
C LEU A 225 -25.73 -26.32 -4.59
N CYS A 226 -26.20 -26.04 -5.81
CA CYS A 226 -27.47 -25.36 -6.05
C CYS A 226 -28.67 -26.33 -6.04
N GLU A 227 -28.46 -27.63 -6.31
CA GLU A 227 -29.50 -28.66 -6.29
C GLU A 227 -29.74 -29.27 -4.90
N GLU A 228 -28.78 -29.16 -3.98
CA GLU A 228 -28.85 -29.69 -2.61
C GLU A 228 -29.51 -28.75 -1.56
N ALA A 229 -29.90 -27.53 -1.95
CA ALA A 229 -30.46 -26.49 -1.07
C ALA A 229 -31.97 -26.26 -1.27
#